data_AF-A0A6L8V2J3-F1
#
_entry.id   AF-A0A6L8V2J3-F1
#
_cell.length_a   1.000
_cell.length_b   1.000
_cell.length_c   1.000
_cell.angle_alpha   90.00
_cell.angle_beta   90.00
_cell.angle_gamma   90.00
#
_symmetry.space_group_name_H-M   'P 1'
#
loop_
_entity.id
_entity.type
_entity.pdbx_description
1 polymer ?
#
loop_
_entity_poly.entity_id
_entity_poly.type
_entity_poly.pdbx_seq_one_letter_code
_entity_poly.pdbx_strand_id
1 'polypeptide(L)' 'MAWINMLEREQLSVKLDDKDEVALLEINDGGISPNYVTVRLNENEIDELIEVLQRVKRAIQ' A
#
# COMPACT_ATOMS: atom_id res chain seq x y z
N MET A 1 1.25 19.73 -0.93
CA MET A 1 0.97 18.29 -1.06
C MET A 1 0.48 17.86 0.29
N ALA A 2 -0.72 17.27 0.37
CA ALA A 2 -1.26 16.77 1.64
C ALA A 2 -1.53 15.27 1.46
N TRP A 3 -0.75 14.44 2.15
CA TRP A 3 -0.99 13.01 2.19
C TRP A 3 -2.21 12.71 3.04
N ILE A 4 -3.18 12.00 2.47
CA ILE A 4 -4.34 11.50 3.21
C ILE A 4 -4.05 10.06 3.63
N ASN A 5 -3.95 9.82 4.94
CA ASN A 5 -3.75 8.46 5.47
C ASN A 5 -5.04 7.64 5.32
N MET A 6 -4.99 6.58 4.52
CA MET A 6 -6.11 5.68 4.28
C MET A 6 -6.07 4.45 5.20
N LEU A 7 -4.86 3.98 5.51
CA LEU A 7 -4.60 2.89 6.46
C LEU A 7 -3.29 3.18 7.19
N GLU A 8 -3.28 3.00 8.52
CA GLU A 8 -2.07 3.08 9.33
C GLU A 8 -2.05 1.90 10.30
N ARG A 9 -1.03 1.04 10.16
CA ARG A 9 -0.72 -0.11 11.04
C ARG A 9 0.79 -0.10 11.27
N GLU A 10 1.23 -0.80 12.31
CA GLU A 10 2.63 -0.86 12.70
C GLU A 10 3.59 -1.23 11.56
N GLN A 11 3.19 -2.16 10.68
CA GLN A 11 4.00 -2.67 9.57
C GLN A 11 3.52 -2.28 8.17
N LEU A 12 2.37 -1.59 8.06
CA LEU A 12 1.70 -1.34 6.79
C LEU A 12 0.95 -0.01 6.85
N SER A 13 1.25 0.90 5.91
CA SER A 13 0.45 2.10 5.70
C SER A 13 0.08 2.29 4.23
N VAL A 14 -1.06 2.94 4.01
CA VAL A 14 -1.55 3.33 2.70
C VAL A 14 -1.94 4.79 2.75
N LYS A 15 -1.41 5.59 1.81
CA LYS A 15 -1.65 7.04 1.72
C LYS A 15 -2.10 7.41 0.32
N LEU A 16 -2.94 8.43 0.20
CA LEU A 16 -3.36 9.02 -1.07
C LEU A 16 -2.73 10.40 -1.23
N ASP A 17 -2.16 10.68 -2.41
CA ASP A 17 -1.86 12.05 -2.82
C ASP A 17 -3.13 12.69 -3.37
N ASP A 18 -3.60 13.75 -2.70
CA ASP A 18 -4.81 14.48 -3.08
C ASP A 18 -4.66 15.32 -4.36
N LYS A 19 -3.44 15.41 -4.93
CA LYS A 19 -3.15 16.18 -6.15
C LYS A 19 -2.79 15.33 -7.35
N ASP A 20 -2.02 14.27 -7.12
CA ASP A 20 -1.43 13.46 -8.18
C ASP A 20 -2.21 12.17 -8.45
N GLU A 21 -3.32 11.93 -7.72
CA GLU A 21 -4.17 10.73 -7.84
C GLU A 21 -3.39 9.41 -7.71
N VAL A 22 -2.29 9.44 -6.94
CA VAL A 22 -1.44 8.28 -6.68
C VAL A 22 -1.64 7.76 -5.26
N ALA A 23 -1.55 6.45 -5.11
CA ALA A 23 -1.43 5.83 -3.80
C ALA A 23 0.04 5.56 -3.46
N LEU A 24 0.37 5.66 -2.17
CA LEU A 24 1.60 5.13 -1.60
C LEU A 24 1.26 3.94 -0.71
N LEU A 25 1.89 2.81 -0.99
CA LEU A 25 1.90 1.62 -0.15
C LEU A 25 3.26 1.55 0.54
N GLU A 26 3.29 1.61 1.87
CA GLU A 26 4.52 1.48 2.65
C GLU A 26 4.45 0.24 3.53
N ILE A 27 5.50 -0.59 3.46
CA ILE A 27 5.63 -1.82 4.24
C ILE A 27 6.96 -1.77 4.98
N ASN A 28 6.96 -2.18 6.25
CA ASN A 28 8.20 -2.43 6.98
C ASN A 28 8.25 -3.86 7.55
N ASP A 29 9.46 -4.38 7.70
CA ASP A 29 9.72 -5.74 8.17
C ASP A 29 9.63 -5.91 9.70
N GLY A 30 9.33 -4.85 10.46
CA GLY A 30 9.22 -4.88 11.91
C GLY A 30 10.52 -5.18 12.66
N GLY A 31 11.67 -5.09 11.99
CA GLY A 31 12.98 -5.31 12.61
C GLY A 31 13.36 -4.20 13.59
N ILE A 32 14.40 -4.46 14.42
CA ILE A 32 15.00 -3.46 15.32
C ILE A 32 15.49 -2.23 14.53
N SER A 33 15.96 -2.46 13.30
CA SER A 33 16.21 -1.44 12.28
C SER A 33 15.32 -1.76 11.08
N PRO A 34 14.08 -1.23 11.03
CA PRO A 34 13.12 -1.65 10.03
C PRO A 34 13.52 -1.21 8.63
N ASN A 35 13.43 -2.12 7.67
CA ASN A 35 13.58 -1.78 6.26
C ASN A 35 12.22 -1.39 5.69
N TYR A 36 12.13 -0.18 5.15
CA TYR A 36 10.91 0.32 4.54
C TYR A 36 10.96 0.13 3.02
N VAL A 37 9.91 -0.46 2.48
CA VAL A 37 9.64 -0.49 1.05
C VAL A 37 8.43 0.39 0.79
N THR A 38 8.63 1.43 -0.02
CA THR A 38 7.57 2.35 -0.45
C THR A 38 7.31 2.14 -1.94
N VAL A 39 6.06 1.85 -2.29
CA VAL A 39 5.63 1.68 -3.68
C VAL A 39 4.62 2.77 -4.00
N ARG A 40 4.89 3.53 -5.07
CA ARG A 40 3.94 4.49 -5.64
C ARG A 40 3.14 3.75 -6.70
N LEU A 41 1.82 3.82 -6.59
CA LEU A 41 0.88 3.12 -7.46
C LEU A 41 -0.05 4.14 -8.10
N ASN A 42 -0.23 4.05 -9.42
CA ASN A 42 -1.31 4.74 -10.13
C ASN A 42 -2.61 3.91 -10.12
N GLU A 43 -3.69 4.47 -10.65
CA GLU A 43 -5.02 3.82 -10.69
C GLU A 43 -4.99 2.40 -11.28
N ASN A 44 -4.36 2.19 -12.44
CA ASN A 44 -4.30 0.87 -13.09
C ASN A 44 -3.52 -0.14 -12.25
N GLU A 45 -2.41 0.27 -11.63
CA GLU A 45 -1.59 -0.59 -10.77
C GLU A 45 -2.34 -0.97 -9.47
N ILE A 46 -3.19 -0.07 -8.96
CA ILE A 46 -4.08 -0.34 -7.82
C ILE A 46 -5.10 -1.42 -8.21
N ASP A 47 -5.74 -1.30 -9.37
CA ASP A 47 -6.73 -2.28 -9.84
C ASP A 47 -6.11 -3.67 -10.02
N GLU A 48 -4.94 -3.75 -10.66
CA GLU A 48 -4.20 -5.01 -10.81
C GLU A 48 -3.83 -5.63 -9.45
N LEU A 49 -3.35 -4.81 -8.51
CA LEU A 49 -2.99 -5.28 -7.17
C LEU A 49 -4.22 -5.80 -6.41
N ILE A 50 -5.36 -5.11 -6.49
CA ILE A 50 -6.61 -5.55 -5.88
C ILE A 50 -7.05 -6.90 -6.46
N GLU A 51 -7.01 -7.07 -7.78
CA GLU A 51 -7.39 -8.34 -8.42
C GLU A 51 -6.55 -9.51 -7.89
N VAL A 52 -5.22 -9.34 -7.86
CA VAL A 52 -4.29 -10.38 -7.41
C VAL A 52 -4.48 -10.67 -5.93
N LEU A 53 -4.60 -9.65 -5.07
CA LEU A 53 -4.82 -9.84 -3.63
C LEU A 53 -6.13 -10.60 -3.34
N GLN A 54 -7.20 -10.32 -4.09
CA GLN A 54 -8.46 -11.07 -3.97
C GLN A 54 -8.31 -12.54 -4.38
N ARG A 55 -7.49 -12.83 -5.39
CA ARG A 55 -7.17 -14.21 -5.80
C ARG A 55 -6.35 -14.94 -4.73
N VAL A 56 -5.33 -14.28 -4.18
CA VAL A 56 -4.52 -14.82 -3.07
C VAL A 56 -5.40 -15.11 -1.86
N LYS A 57 -6.27 -14.18 -1.47
CA LYS A 57 -7.22 -14.35 -0.35
C LYS A 57 -8.09 -15.60 -0.51
N ARG A 58 -8.59 -15.85 -1.73
CA ARG A 58 -9.40 -17.06 -2.03
C ARG A 58 -8.58 -18.35 -1.97
N ALA A 59 -7.29 -18.31 -2.27
CA ALA A 59 -6.42 -19.49 -2.27
C ALA A 59 -5.96 -19.91 -0.86
N ILE A 60 -5.93 -18.97 0.10
CA ILE A 60 -5.56 -19.24 1.50
C ILE A 60 -6.76 -19.61 2.39
N GLN A 61 -7.98 -19.58 1.84
CA GLN A 61 -9.23 -20.00 2.50
C GLN A 61 -9.56 -21.43 2.13
#